data_AF-A0A955YG59-F1
#
_entry.id   AF-A0A955YG59-F1
#
_cell.length_a   1.000
_cell.length_b   1.000
_cell.length_c   1.000
_cell.angle_alpha   90.00
_cell.angle_beta   90.00
_cell.angle_gamma   90.00
#
_symmetry.space_group_name_H-M   'P 1'
#
loop_
_entity.id
_entity.type
_entity.pdbx_description
1 polymer ?
#
loop_
_entity_poly.entity_id
_entity_poly.type
_entity_poly.pdbx_seq_one_letter_code
_entity_poly.pdbx_strand_id
1 'polypeptide(L)'
;MIAALMLLGIACVCALVGWLAARELTRAERGLAAAMLAGLGVVSGLAFAPSAADAELQHSLPVVGAALGFASSDACRACHPGQYESWHDTFHRTMTQVAGPDTVLAPFDGRTLDERGRSARVLQEDGRYYVESTRSGQRWRVVMLTGSHHLQAYWLRLEDGRLSQFPFVYLMREQRWLANSDSFLQPEPKPEEEFEEYIWGDGCVNCHSTGGPFHPADVEPHVTTTRAVTELGIACEACHGGAEEHAQRNRDPRRRYALHAAGAAPDDTIVNPRRLDAEHAASVCGRCHTVADHLDDDPGFAPGAHLADSLDHPRLWALLDANDRVTDFSALSERDRDLVESFWNGGTVRVAGREYDGMIRSECYLQAELSCISCHSVHGGTRAGQVPHENDDAQMCGSCHERELADVPAHTHHAAGSVGSECVSCHMPYTSYGLLMATRSHRLDSPVASGFGARDAPNACNLCHQDQSLAWTARTLDGWYGRSSPPIPEALAEVPAGALWLLRGDAVQRALAAWHLRQTWVQESGALGGLEPHLVTLLNDPVSAVRQV
;
A
#
# COMPACT_ATOMS: atom_id res chain seq x y z
N MET A 1 -7.87 -19.54 20.85
CA MET A 1 -8.96 -20.53 21.04
C MET A 1 -8.52 -21.83 21.73
N ILE A 2 -7.39 -22.44 21.34
CA ILE A 2 -6.89 -23.69 21.95
C ILE A 2 -6.50 -23.50 23.44
N ALA A 3 -5.84 -22.39 23.79
CA ALA A 3 -5.50 -22.07 25.19
C ALA A 3 -6.75 -21.85 26.08
N ALA A 4 -7.79 -21.22 25.54
CA ALA A 4 -9.06 -21.00 26.26
C ALA A 4 -9.83 -22.32 26.47
N LEU A 5 -9.83 -23.23 25.49
CA LEU A 5 -10.42 -24.56 25.61
C LEU A 5 -9.63 -25.48 26.56
N MET A 6 -8.29 -25.38 26.57
CA MET A 6 -7.46 -26.08 27.56
C MET A 6 -7.71 -25.56 28.98
N LEU A 7 -7.85 -24.24 29.16
CA LEU A 7 -8.16 -23.63 30.46
C LEU A 7 -9.58 -23.98 30.92
N LEU A 8 -10.56 -24.06 30.02
CA LEU A 8 -11.90 -24.55 30.35
C LEU A 8 -11.88 -26.03 30.74
N GLY A 9 -11.10 -26.86 30.03
CA GLY A 9 -10.90 -28.27 30.35
C GLY A 9 -10.25 -28.45 31.72
N ILE A 10 -9.22 -27.66 32.04
CA ILE A 10 -8.56 -27.67 33.36
C ILE A 10 -9.53 -27.18 34.45
N ALA A 11 -10.30 -26.12 34.20
CA ALA A 11 -11.30 -25.63 35.15
C ALA A 11 -12.42 -26.65 35.41
N CYS A 12 -12.91 -27.35 34.39
CA CYS A 12 -13.90 -28.41 34.53
C CYS A 12 -13.35 -29.63 35.29
N VAL A 13 -12.09 -30.03 35.03
CA VAL A 13 -11.44 -31.12 35.77
C VAL A 13 -11.19 -30.72 37.23
N CYS A 14 -10.74 -29.50 37.50
CA CYS A 14 -10.58 -28.98 38.87
C CYS A 14 -11.91 -28.87 39.62
N ALA A 15 -12.99 -28.46 38.93
CA ALA A 15 -14.34 -28.42 39.51
C ALA A 15 -14.89 -29.82 39.80
N LEU A 16 -14.65 -30.81 38.93
CA LEU A 16 -15.07 -32.19 39.11
C LEU A 16 -14.28 -32.88 40.25
N VAL A 17 -12.96 -32.66 40.31
CA VAL A 17 -12.09 -33.16 41.40
C VAL A 17 -12.45 -32.49 42.72
N GLY A 18 -12.74 -31.18 42.72
CA GLY A 18 -13.24 -30.45 43.89
C GLY A 18 -14.62 -30.93 44.36
N TRP A 19 -15.52 -31.25 43.43
CA TRP A 19 -16.84 -31.81 43.73
C TRP A 19 -16.79 -33.23 44.31
N LEU A 20 -15.90 -34.07 43.77
CA LEU A 20 -15.67 -35.44 44.28
C LEU A 20 -14.99 -35.42 45.66
N ALA A 21 -14.02 -34.53 45.88
CA ALA A 21 -13.37 -34.36 47.17
C ALA A 21 -14.31 -33.78 48.25
N ALA A 22 -15.30 -32.96 47.86
CA ALA A 22 -16.23 -32.31 48.79
C ALA A 22 -17.25 -33.24 49.48
N ARG A 23 -17.36 -34.51 49.06
CA ARG A 23 -18.28 -35.49 49.69
C ARG A 23 -17.76 -36.03 51.03
N GLU A 24 -16.46 -35.96 51.28
CA GLU A 24 -15.80 -36.42 52.52
C GLU A 24 -15.45 -35.25 53.48
N LEU A 25 -15.68 -34.00 53.07
CA LEU A 25 -15.25 -32.81 53.83
C LEU A 25 -16.28 -32.35 54.88
N THR A 26 -15.77 -32.01 56.06
CA THR A 26 -16.52 -31.38 57.14
C THR A 26 -17.04 -29.99 56.72
N ARG A 27 -18.00 -29.44 57.48
CA ARG A 27 -18.62 -28.14 57.18
C ARG A 27 -17.60 -26.98 57.18
N ALA A 28 -16.55 -27.08 57.99
CA ALA A 28 -15.48 -26.09 58.09
C ALA A 28 -14.55 -26.12 56.86
N GLU A 29 -14.19 -27.33 56.39
CA GLU A 29 -13.32 -27.51 55.23
C GLU A 29 -14.01 -27.09 53.92
N ARG A 30 -15.32 -27.29 53.80
CA ARG A 30 -16.12 -26.74 52.67
C ARG A 30 -16.13 -25.21 52.64
N GLY A 31 -16.16 -24.56 53.80
CA GLY A 31 -16.06 -23.10 53.89
C GLY A 31 -14.70 -22.58 53.43
N LEU A 32 -13.61 -23.28 53.79
CA LEU A 32 -12.26 -22.90 53.40
C LEU A 32 -12.00 -23.10 51.89
N ALA A 33 -12.48 -24.20 51.33
CA ALA A 33 -12.36 -24.48 49.89
C ALA A 33 -13.15 -23.47 49.04
N ALA A 34 -14.36 -23.09 49.46
CA ALA A 34 -15.15 -22.06 48.79
C ALA A 34 -14.47 -20.68 48.86
N ALA A 35 -13.88 -20.33 49.99
CA ALA A 35 -13.11 -19.09 50.15
C ALA A 35 -11.85 -19.07 49.27
N MET A 36 -11.15 -20.20 49.16
CA MET A 36 -9.99 -20.33 48.27
C MET A 36 -10.37 -20.23 46.79
N LEU A 37 -11.47 -20.86 46.36
CA LEU A 37 -11.97 -20.76 44.98
C LEU A 37 -12.46 -19.34 44.66
N ALA A 38 -13.13 -18.67 45.59
CA ALA A 38 -13.52 -17.27 45.45
C ALA A 38 -12.27 -16.37 45.39
N GLY A 39 -11.25 -16.62 46.22
CA GLY A 39 -9.97 -15.92 46.19
C GLY A 39 -9.22 -16.10 44.87
N LEU A 40 -9.17 -17.33 44.34
CA LEU A 40 -8.59 -17.63 43.02
C LEU A 40 -9.37 -16.97 41.87
N GLY A 41 -10.69 -16.91 41.97
CA GLY A 41 -11.54 -16.19 41.01
C GLY A 41 -11.29 -14.67 41.02
N VAL A 42 -11.10 -14.07 42.20
CA VAL A 42 -10.78 -12.64 42.35
C VAL A 42 -9.35 -12.33 41.89
N VAL A 43 -8.36 -13.16 42.22
CA VAL A 43 -6.97 -13.00 41.78
C VAL A 43 -6.85 -13.17 40.26
N SER A 44 -7.58 -14.12 39.68
CA SER A 44 -7.64 -14.28 38.22
C SER A 44 -8.36 -13.10 37.57
N GLY A 45 -9.48 -12.63 38.12
CA GLY A 45 -10.21 -11.47 37.61
C GLY A 45 -9.40 -10.17 37.64
N LEU A 46 -8.56 -9.98 38.65
CA LEU A 46 -7.63 -8.84 38.75
C LEU A 46 -6.40 -8.98 37.84
N ALA A 47 -5.96 -10.21 37.55
CA ALA A 47 -4.86 -10.47 36.60
C ALA A 47 -5.26 -10.28 35.13
N PHE A 48 -6.56 -10.32 34.82
CA PHE A 48 -7.09 -10.13 33.46
C PHE A 48 -7.86 -8.80 33.27
N ALA A 49 -7.95 -7.95 34.29
CA ALA A 49 -8.47 -6.61 34.09
C ALA A 49 -7.47 -5.80 33.24
N PRO A 50 -7.89 -5.18 32.12
CA PRO A 50 -6.99 -4.36 31.32
C PRO A 50 -6.37 -3.28 32.22
N SER A 51 -5.07 -3.04 32.08
CA SER A 51 -4.43 -1.99 32.86
C SER A 51 -5.06 -0.64 32.50
N ALA A 52 -4.99 0.36 33.39
CA ALA A 52 -5.49 1.70 33.09
C ALA A 52 -4.90 2.26 31.77
N ALA A 53 -3.66 1.87 31.44
CA ALA A 53 -2.98 2.26 30.21
C ALA A 53 -3.46 1.50 28.96
N ASP A 54 -4.00 0.28 29.11
CA ASP A 54 -4.64 -0.48 28.01
C ASP A 54 -6.03 0.09 27.71
N ALA A 55 -6.77 0.47 28.76
CA ALA A 55 -8.05 1.17 28.62
C ALA A 55 -7.90 2.55 27.96
N GLU A 56 -6.83 3.28 28.30
CA GLU A 56 -6.46 4.55 27.66
C GLU A 56 -6.07 4.37 26.18
N LEU A 57 -5.32 3.31 25.84
CA LEU A 57 -4.99 2.99 24.45
C LEU A 57 -6.24 2.67 23.63
N GLN A 58 -7.14 1.85 24.17
CA GLN A 58 -8.40 1.52 23.52
C GLN A 58 -9.28 2.74 23.26
N HIS A 59 -9.32 3.71 24.18
CA HIS A 59 -10.00 5.00 23.95
C HIS A 59 -9.29 5.89 22.91
N SER A 60 -8.00 5.67 22.72
CA SER A 60 -7.17 6.47 21.81
C SER A 60 -7.18 5.94 20.36
N LEU A 61 -7.61 4.69 20.16
CA LEU A 61 -7.76 4.06 18.84
C LEU A 61 -9.10 4.42 18.18
N PRO A 62 -9.23 4.24 16.86
CA PRO A 62 -10.53 4.21 16.20
C PRO A 62 -11.44 3.17 16.86
N VAL A 63 -12.75 3.42 16.86
CA VAL A 63 -13.72 2.43 17.36
C VAL A 63 -13.70 1.23 16.41
N VAL A 64 -13.26 0.08 16.90
CA VAL A 64 -13.27 -1.17 16.14
C VAL A 64 -14.48 -2.00 16.57
N GLY A 65 -15.36 -2.34 15.63
CA GLY A 65 -16.56 -3.12 15.92
C GLY A 65 -17.41 -3.37 14.68
N ALA A 66 -18.26 -4.40 14.72
CA ALA A 66 -19.07 -4.85 13.58
C ALA A 66 -19.91 -3.70 13.02
N ALA A 67 -19.43 -3.09 11.94
CA ALA A 67 -20.26 -2.25 11.10
C ALA A 67 -21.41 -3.13 10.59
N LEU A 68 -22.62 -2.57 10.50
CA LEU A 68 -23.79 -3.31 10.04
C LEU A 68 -23.48 -3.97 8.69
N GLY A 69 -23.70 -5.28 8.57
CA GLY A 69 -23.41 -6.05 7.36
C GLY A 69 -22.01 -6.70 7.31
N PHE A 70 -21.14 -6.46 8.30
CA PHE A 70 -19.79 -7.05 8.37
C PHE A 70 -19.67 -8.15 9.43
N ALA A 71 -18.89 -9.19 9.11
CA ALA A 71 -18.66 -10.38 9.95
C ALA A 71 -17.30 -10.42 10.63
N SER A 72 -16.34 -9.61 10.17
CA SER A 72 -14.90 -9.72 10.43
C SER A 72 -14.24 -11.00 9.90
N SER A 73 -12.93 -10.90 9.63
CA SER A 73 -12.06 -11.98 9.17
C SER A 73 -12.03 -13.19 10.12
N ASP A 74 -12.32 -13.00 11.41
CA ASP A 74 -12.40 -14.10 12.37
C ASP A 74 -13.53 -15.08 12.05
N ALA A 75 -14.65 -14.60 11.50
CA ALA A 75 -15.76 -15.45 11.06
C ALA A 75 -15.38 -16.32 9.84
N CYS A 76 -14.48 -15.82 8.99
CA CYS A 76 -14.05 -16.50 7.77
C CYS A 76 -13.16 -17.72 8.06
N ARG A 77 -12.31 -17.63 9.10
CA ARG A 77 -11.26 -18.63 9.41
C ARG A 77 -11.78 -20.06 9.57
N ALA A 78 -12.95 -20.24 10.18
CA ALA A 78 -13.49 -21.57 10.46
C ALA A 78 -13.89 -22.33 9.20
N CYS A 79 -14.36 -21.62 8.17
CA CYS A 79 -14.81 -22.20 6.90
C CYS A 79 -13.72 -22.15 5.82
N HIS A 80 -12.85 -21.14 5.86
CA HIS A 80 -11.81 -20.86 4.86
C HIS A 80 -10.41 -20.80 5.46
N PRO A 81 -9.92 -21.87 6.12
CA PRO A 81 -8.63 -21.84 6.83
C PRO A 81 -7.44 -21.57 5.91
N GLY A 82 -7.43 -22.15 4.70
CA GLY A 82 -6.32 -21.96 3.75
C GLY A 82 -6.23 -20.53 3.21
N GLN A 83 -7.37 -19.94 2.82
CA GLN A 83 -7.45 -18.55 2.37
C GLN A 83 -7.11 -17.58 3.49
N TYR A 84 -7.56 -17.87 4.73
CA TYR A 84 -7.21 -17.08 5.90
C TYR A 84 -5.71 -17.11 6.16
N GLU A 85 -5.08 -18.29 6.17
CA GLU A 85 -3.63 -18.42 6.38
C GLU A 85 -2.83 -17.68 5.32
N SER A 86 -3.19 -17.81 4.04
CA SER A 86 -2.50 -17.11 2.96
C SER A 86 -2.68 -15.59 3.04
N TRP A 87 -3.90 -15.10 3.30
CA TRP A 87 -4.16 -13.67 3.50
C TRP A 87 -3.41 -13.14 4.72
N HIS A 88 -3.38 -13.93 5.81
CA HIS A 88 -2.73 -13.53 7.04
C HIS A 88 -1.22 -13.37 6.85
N ASP A 89 -0.59 -14.01 5.87
CA ASP A 89 0.82 -13.77 5.56
C ASP A 89 1.06 -12.50 4.70
N THR A 90 0.02 -11.84 4.20
CA THR A 90 0.17 -10.68 3.31
C THR A 90 0.41 -9.35 4.05
N PHE A 91 0.95 -8.37 3.33
CA PHE A 91 1.08 -7.00 3.83
C PHE A 91 -0.25 -6.25 3.98
N HIS A 92 -1.29 -6.62 3.23
CA HIS A 92 -2.66 -6.08 3.36
C HIS A 92 -3.19 -6.21 4.79
N ARG A 93 -3.05 -7.40 5.39
CA ARG A 93 -3.45 -7.66 6.79
C ARG A 93 -2.79 -6.68 7.77
N THR A 94 -1.52 -6.39 7.56
CA THR A 94 -0.69 -5.55 8.45
C THR A 94 -0.73 -4.06 8.13
N MET A 95 -1.51 -3.63 7.14
CA MET A 95 -1.40 -2.26 6.63
C MET A 95 -1.65 -1.22 7.71
N THR A 96 -2.58 -1.45 8.64
CA THR A 96 -2.76 -0.62 9.82
C THR A 96 -2.84 -1.50 11.05
N GLN A 97 -2.07 -1.14 12.08
CA GLN A 97 -1.95 -1.92 13.30
C GLN A 97 -1.88 -0.99 14.51
N VAL A 98 -2.30 -1.50 15.67
CA VAL A 98 -2.03 -0.84 16.95
C VAL A 98 -0.52 -0.80 17.18
N ALA A 99 -0.01 0.34 17.64
CA ALA A 99 1.41 0.49 17.94
C ALA A 99 1.78 -0.31 19.21
N GLY A 100 2.67 -1.29 19.05
CA GLY A 100 3.13 -2.15 20.12
C GLY A 100 4.45 -2.84 19.78
N PRO A 101 5.04 -3.59 20.73
CA PRO A 101 6.37 -4.22 20.59
C PRO A 101 6.52 -5.13 19.38
N ASP A 102 5.44 -5.79 18.97
CA ASP A 102 5.44 -6.71 17.83
C ASP A 102 5.14 -6.04 16.49
N THR A 103 4.73 -4.76 16.49
CA THR A 103 4.26 -4.05 15.29
C THR A 103 5.13 -2.85 14.94
N VAL A 104 5.74 -2.17 15.91
CA VAL A 104 6.66 -1.05 15.67
C VAL A 104 8.06 -1.57 15.38
N LEU A 105 8.56 -1.29 14.17
CA LEU A 105 9.86 -1.75 13.70
C LEU A 105 10.96 -0.71 13.90
N ALA A 106 10.60 0.57 14.01
CA ALA A 106 11.58 1.63 14.19
C ALA A 106 12.19 1.66 15.59
N PRO A 107 13.46 2.10 15.72
CA PRO A 107 14.07 2.32 17.01
C PRO A 107 13.51 3.60 17.66
N PHE A 108 12.85 3.45 18.81
CA PHE A 108 12.44 4.53 19.72
C PHE A 108 13.38 4.57 20.94
N ASP A 109 14.66 4.83 20.67
CA ASP A 109 15.78 4.66 21.61
C ASP A 109 16.19 5.96 22.34
N GLY A 110 15.35 6.99 22.30
CA GLY A 110 15.61 8.28 22.92
C GLY A 110 16.38 9.26 22.04
N ARG A 111 16.68 8.92 20.78
CA ARG A 111 17.32 9.85 19.83
C ARG A 111 16.40 11.01 19.47
N THR A 112 17.01 12.13 19.11
CA THR A 112 16.32 13.28 18.50
C THR A 112 16.38 13.15 16.98
N LEU A 113 15.21 13.21 16.34
CA LEU A 113 15.07 13.42 14.90
C LEU A 113 15.04 14.93 14.66
N ASP A 114 15.85 15.41 13.72
CA ASP A 114 15.95 16.83 13.39
C ASP A 114 16.17 16.97 11.88
N GLU A 115 15.09 17.28 11.17
CA GLU A 115 15.09 17.43 9.72
C GLU A 115 13.99 18.42 9.31
N ARG A 116 14.26 19.23 8.27
CA ARG A 116 13.28 20.17 7.70
C ARG A 116 12.65 21.14 8.71
N GLY A 117 13.41 21.57 9.72
CA GLY A 117 12.93 22.50 10.75
C GLY A 117 11.99 21.88 11.78
N ARG A 118 11.72 20.56 11.67
CA ARG A 118 10.97 19.77 12.63
C ARG A 118 11.95 18.99 13.49
N SER A 119 11.69 18.96 14.78
CA SER A 119 12.55 18.25 15.72
C SER A 119 11.75 17.60 16.83
N ALA A 120 11.97 16.31 17.03
CA ALA A 120 11.26 15.51 18.03
C ALA A 120 12.13 14.36 18.54
N ARG A 121 11.96 14.03 19.82
CA ARG A 121 12.60 12.88 20.47
C ARG A 121 11.66 11.67 20.41
N VAL A 122 12.17 10.52 20.00
CA VAL A 122 11.41 9.26 19.93
C VAL A 122 11.77 8.36 21.11
N LEU A 123 10.78 7.94 21.90
CA LEU A 123 10.98 7.31 23.20
C LEU A 123 10.18 6.01 23.34
N GLN A 124 10.76 5.03 24.03
CA GLN A 124 10.09 3.79 24.42
C GLN A 124 10.11 3.61 25.94
N GLU A 125 8.95 3.36 26.54
CA GLU A 125 8.76 3.14 27.98
C GLU A 125 7.75 2.01 28.19
N ASP A 126 8.11 0.96 28.93
CA ASP A 126 7.22 -0.17 29.26
C ASP A 126 6.50 -0.77 28.03
N GLY A 127 7.19 -0.89 26.89
CA GLY A 127 6.63 -1.40 25.63
C GLY A 127 5.71 -0.42 24.89
N ARG A 128 5.66 0.85 25.33
CA ARG A 128 4.87 1.93 24.71
C ARG A 128 5.79 2.92 24.02
N TYR A 129 5.25 3.60 23.03
CA TYR A 129 5.99 4.48 22.13
C TYR A 129 5.48 5.90 22.24
N TYR A 130 6.42 6.84 22.30
CA TYR A 130 6.12 8.26 22.48
C TYR A 130 6.98 9.12 21.57
N VAL A 131 6.42 10.27 21.23
CA VAL A 131 7.10 11.37 20.56
C VAL A 131 7.05 12.56 21.50
N GLU A 132 8.18 13.25 21.67
CA GLU A 132 8.28 14.47 22.46
C GLU A 132 8.85 15.59 21.60
N SER A 133 8.16 16.72 21.54
CA SER A 133 8.63 17.89 20.81
C SER A 133 9.84 18.50 21.51
N THR A 134 10.89 18.80 20.76
CA THR A 134 12.04 19.54 21.29
C THR A 134 11.77 21.03 21.42
N ARG A 135 10.71 21.54 20.78
CA ARG A 135 10.30 22.96 20.83
C ARG A 135 9.39 23.25 22.03
N SER A 136 8.31 22.48 22.17
CA SER A 136 7.27 22.71 23.19
C SER A 136 7.46 21.86 24.44
N GLY A 137 8.23 20.75 24.35
CA GLY A 137 8.29 19.73 25.40
C GLY A 137 7.01 18.91 25.53
N GLN A 138 6.01 19.17 24.68
CA GLN A 138 4.78 18.38 24.66
C GLN A 138 5.09 16.96 24.20
N ARG A 139 4.37 16.00 24.79
CA ARG A 139 4.58 14.58 24.59
C ARG A 139 3.28 13.92 24.13
N TRP A 140 3.37 13.11 23.09
CA TRP A 140 2.26 12.35 22.53
C TRP A 140 2.57 10.87 22.55
N ARG A 141 1.55 10.06 22.84
CA ARG A 141 1.62 8.62 22.67
C ARG A 141 1.40 8.26 21.20
N VAL A 142 2.25 7.39 20.66
CA VAL A 142 2.00 6.73 19.38
C VAL A 142 1.02 5.59 19.65
N VAL A 143 -0.15 5.64 19.02
CA VAL A 143 -1.25 4.71 19.31
C VAL A 143 -1.47 3.69 18.20
N MET A 144 -1.14 4.07 16.97
CA MET A 144 -1.38 3.28 15.76
C MET A 144 -0.28 3.57 14.75
N LEU A 145 -0.10 2.64 13.81
CA LEU A 145 0.79 2.81 12.66
C LEU A 145 0.09 2.40 11.37
N THR A 146 0.53 2.99 10.26
CA THR A 146 0.16 2.61 8.90
C THR A 146 1.41 2.31 8.08
N GLY A 147 1.38 1.23 7.31
CA GLY A 147 2.47 0.76 6.49
C GLY A 147 3.15 -0.50 7.07
N SER A 148 3.48 -1.43 6.18
CA SER A 148 3.87 -2.79 6.56
C SER A 148 5.00 -3.41 5.72
N HIS A 149 5.24 -2.90 4.51
CA HIS A 149 6.27 -3.41 3.59
C HIS A 149 7.50 -2.49 3.52
N HIS A 150 7.31 -1.24 3.07
CA HIS A 150 8.43 -0.33 2.78
C HIS A 150 8.63 0.77 3.83
N LEU A 151 7.53 1.25 4.41
CA LEU A 151 7.51 2.37 5.34
C LEU A 151 6.55 2.10 6.51
N GLN A 152 6.84 2.66 7.69
CA GLN A 152 5.88 2.84 8.79
C GLN A 152 5.69 4.33 9.09
N ALA A 153 4.45 4.79 8.98
CA ALA A 153 3.99 6.05 9.52
C ALA A 153 3.31 5.84 10.87
N TYR A 154 3.42 6.83 11.75
CA TYR A 154 2.98 6.74 13.14
C TYR A 154 1.89 7.76 13.42
N TRP A 155 0.83 7.34 14.11
CA TRP A 155 -0.32 8.18 14.42
C TRP A 155 -0.34 8.57 15.88
N LEU A 156 -0.42 9.88 16.10
CA LEU A 156 -0.50 10.54 17.40
C LEU A 156 -1.94 10.90 17.69
N ARG A 157 -2.39 10.64 18.91
CA ARG A 157 -3.69 11.08 19.39
C ARG A 157 -3.57 12.53 19.89
N LEU A 158 -4.29 13.45 19.26
CA LEU A 158 -4.40 14.84 19.70
C LEU A 158 -5.44 14.99 20.84
N GLU A 159 -5.42 16.11 21.54
CA GLU A 159 -6.35 16.40 22.65
C GLU A 159 -7.81 16.51 22.19
N ASP A 160 -8.04 17.05 20.99
CA ASP A 160 -9.37 17.08 20.34
C ASP A 160 -9.82 15.69 19.83
N GLY A 161 -8.92 14.71 19.96
CA GLY A 161 -9.09 13.31 19.66
C GLY A 161 -8.69 12.89 18.24
N ARG A 162 -8.32 13.82 17.36
CA ARG A 162 -7.92 13.47 15.99
C ARG A 162 -6.64 12.63 16.01
N LEU A 163 -6.48 11.81 14.97
CA LEU A 163 -5.26 11.04 14.74
C LEU A 163 -4.42 11.78 13.70
N SER A 164 -3.41 12.51 14.16
CA SER A 164 -2.48 13.24 13.31
C SER A 164 -1.21 12.43 13.07
N GLN A 165 -0.67 12.52 11.86
CA GLN A 165 0.55 11.81 11.49
C GLN A 165 1.79 12.46 12.13
N PHE A 166 2.64 11.63 12.72
CA PHE A 166 3.99 12.04 13.09
C PHE A 166 4.80 12.38 11.81
N PRO A 167 5.46 13.55 11.71
CA PRO A 167 6.13 14.02 10.49
C PRO A 167 7.34 13.18 10.05
N PHE A 168 7.76 12.20 10.86
CA PHE A 168 8.82 11.27 10.48
C PHE A 168 8.26 9.87 10.31
N VAL A 169 8.72 9.24 9.24
CA VAL A 169 8.41 7.86 8.87
C VAL A 169 9.66 7.01 8.99
N TYR A 170 9.48 5.71 9.16
CA TYR A 170 10.60 4.77 9.19
C TYR A 170 10.61 3.93 7.93
N LEU A 171 11.68 4.03 7.15
CA LEU A 171 11.90 3.19 5.99
C LEU A 171 12.55 1.87 6.43
N MET A 172 11.84 0.77 6.18
CA MET A 172 12.26 -0.56 6.63
C MET A 172 13.48 -1.09 5.87
N ARG A 173 13.55 -0.86 4.55
CA ARG A 173 14.66 -1.34 3.72
C ARG A 173 15.97 -0.62 4.05
N GLU A 174 15.91 0.70 4.21
CA GLU A 174 17.05 1.55 4.56
C GLU A 174 17.34 1.57 6.07
N GLN A 175 16.44 1.01 6.88
CA GLN A 175 16.49 0.99 8.34
C GLN A 175 16.70 2.39 8.97
N ARG A 176 16.10 3.43 8.40
CA ARG A 176 16.29 4.81 8.83
C ARG A 176 14.98 5.58 8.97
N TRP A 177 15.02 6.58 9.85
CA TRP A 177 14.02 7.62 9.90
C TRP A 177 14.18 8.58 8.72
N LEU A 178 13.06 9.12 8.25
CA LEU A 178 12.98 10.06 7.13
C LEU A 178 11.85 11.06 7.41
N ALA A 179 12.01 12.33 7.06
CA ALA A 179 10.87 13.25 6.96
C ALA A 179 9.84 12.73 5.93
N ASN A 180 8.56 12.64 6.30
CA ASN A 180 7.54 12.06 5.44
C ASN A 180 7.42 12.77 4.07
N SER A 181 7.62 14.09 4.04
CA SER A 181 7.69 14.90 2.81
C SER A 181 8.64 14.32 1.75
N ASP A 182 9.74 13.70 2.18
CA ASP A 182 10.76 13.17 1.27
C ASP A 182 10.36 11.82 0.68
N SER A 183 9.42 11.12 1.32
CA SER A 183 8.98 9.79 0.88
C SER A 183 8.22 9.85 -0.46
N PHE A 184 7.57 10.96 -0.80
CA PHE A 184 6.84 11.13 -2.06
C PHE A 184 7.21 12.40 -2.84
N LEU A 185 8.44 12.94 -2.64
CA LEU A 185 8.92 14.17 -3.30
C LEU A 185 8.00 15.38 -3.06
N GLN A 186 7.36 15.46 -1.89
CA GLN A 186 6.52 16.59 -1.55
C GLN A 186 7.36 17.85 -1.35
N PRO A 187 6.76 19.05 -1.51
CA PRO A 187 7.41 20.30 -1.20
C PRO A 187 7.96 20.33 0.24
N GLU A 188 8.95 21.17 0.48
CA GLU A 188 9.47 21.34 1.84
C GLU A 188 8.35 21.87 2.75
N PRO A 189 8.12 21.24 3.92
CA PRO A 189 7.10 21.71 4.85
C PRO A 189 7.46 23.10 5.38
N LYS A 190 6.44 23.87 5.77
CA LYS A 190 6.66 25.19 6.36
C LYS A 190 7.29 25.06 7.76
N PRO A 191 8.32 25.86 8.11
CA PRO A 191 9.05 25.74 9.38
C PRO A 191 8.21 25.93 10.66
N GLU A 192 7.05 26.58 10.54
CA GLU A 192 6.08 26.83 11.61
C GLU A 192 5.19 25.62 11.94
N GLU A 193 5.09 24.63 11.06
CA GLU A 193 4.22 23.47 11.24
C GLU A 193 4.95 22.36 12.02
N GLU A 194 4.55 22.17 13.29
CA GLU A 194 5.11 21.15 14.19
C GLU A 194 4.71 19.71 13.80
N PHE A 195 3.51 19.54 13.25
CA PHE A 195 2.98 18.27 12.73
C PHE A 195 2.51 18.42 11.28
N GLU A 196 2.45 17.30 10.58
CA GLU A 196 1.78 17.27 9.27
C GLU A 196 0.27 17.29 9.47
N GLU A 197 -0.43 18.05 8.63
CA GLU A 197 -1.90 18.14 8.62
C GLU A 197 -2.58 16.86 8.07
N TYR A 198 -1.87 15.73 7.99
CA TYR A 198 -2.47 14.45 7.67
C TYR A 198 -3.24 13.93 8.88
N ILE A 199 -4.57 13.93 8.75
CA ILE A 199 -5.48 13.31 9.70
C ILE A 199 -5.93 11.96 9.14
N TRP A 200 -5.73 10.88 9.89
CA TRP A 200 -6.03 9.52 9.42
C TRP A 200 -7.48 9.35 8.97
N GLY A 201 -8.40 10.04 9.66
CA GLY A 201 -9.82 10.01 9.35
C GLY A 201 -10.17 10.66 8.01
N ASP A 202 -9.42 11.62 7.51
CA ASP A 202 -9.83 12.48 6.38
C ASP A 202 -9.63 11.84 5.00
N GLY A 203 -8.98 10.68 4.95
CA GLY A 203 -8.87 9.88 3.71
C GLY A 203 -8.12 8.57 3.89
N CYS A 204 -7.19 8.48 4.85
CA CYS A 204 -6.41 7.25 5.06
C CYS A 204 -7.29 6.06 5.48
N VAL A 205 -8.36 6.30 6.25
CA VAL A 205 -9.30 5.26 6.69
C VAL A 205 -9.97 4.54 5.52
N ASN A 206 -10.19 5.19 4.39
CA ASN A 206 -10.90 4.62 3.24
C ASN A 206 -10.10 3.49 2.56
N CYS A 207 -8.77 3.60 2.60
CA CYS A 207 -7.84 2.67 1.95
C CYS A 207 -7.01 1.82 2.92
N HIS A 208 -6.97 2.17 4.22
CA HIS A 208 -6.14 1.52 5.24
C HIS A 208 -6.97 0.89 6.38
N SER A 209 -8.27 0.67 6.17
CA SER A 209 -9.15 -0.04 7.10
C SER A 209 -10.21 -0.85 6.34
N THR A 210 -11.00 -1.63 7.08
CA THR A 210 -12.12 -2.39 6.52
C THR A 210 -13.42 -2.03 7.23
N GLY A 211 -14.49 -1.80 6.46
CA GLY A 211 -15.81 -1.47 6.98
C GLY A 211 -15.88 -0.09 7.67
N GLY A 212 -15.00 0.84 7.32
CA GLY A 212 -15.09 2.25 7.72
C GLY A 212 -16.14 3.02 6.91
N PRO A 213 -16.73 4.09 7.46
CA PRO A 213 -17.73 4.88 6.75
C PRO A 213 -17.09 5.67 5.59
N PHE A 214 -17.66 5.52 4.40
CA PHE A 214 -17.49 6.49 3.31
C PHE A 214 -18.12 7.82 3.74
N HIS A 215 -17.47 8.93 3.39
CA HIS A 215 -17.83 10.30 3.77
C HIS A 215 -19.34 10.54 3.72
N PRO A 216 -20.05 10.65 4.87
CA PRO A 216 -21.34 11.32 4.82
C PRO A 216 -21.02 12.81 4.70
N ALA A 217 -21.47 13.45 3.63
CA ALA A 217 -21.32 14.88 3.34
C ALA A 217 -21.78 15.81 4.48
N ASP A 218 -22.42 15.26 5.53
CA ASP A 218 -23.06 15.98 6.62
C ASP A 218 -22.41 15.81 8.00
N VAL A 219 -21.19 15.23 8.11
CA VAL A 219 -20.50 15.12 9.41
C VAL A 219 -19.48 16.25 9.57
N GLU A 220 -19.63 17.07 10.62
CA GLU A 220 -18.68 18.15 10.92
C GLU A 220 -17.23 17.63 10.96
N PRO A 221 -16.26 18.36 10.36
CA PRO A 221 -14.84 17.99 10.31
C PRO A 221 -14.17 17.78 11.67
N HIS A 222 -14.81 18.22 12.77
CA HIS A 222 -14.27 18.18 14.13
C HIS A 222 -14.88 17.09 15.02
N VAL A 223 -15.72 16.21 14.48
CA VAL A 223 -16.23 14.99 15.16
C VAL A 223 -15.44 13.74 14.71
N THR A 224 -14.21 13.93 14.22
CA THR A 224 -13.41 12.98 13.42
C THR A 224 -12.39 12.20 14.24
N THR A 225 -12.87 11.44 15.22
CA THR A 225 -11.99 10.65 16.13
C THR A 225 -12.51 9.23 16.38
N THR A 226 -13.71 8.91 15.87
CA THR A 226 -14.45 7.67 16.15
C THR A 226 -15.13 7.07 14.91
N ARG A 227 -14.60 7.27 13.70
CA ARG A 227 -15.09 6.52 12.54
C ARG A 227 -14.96 5.02 12.87
N ALA A 228 -16.11 4.37 13.02
CA ALA A 228 -16.16 2.97 13.39
C ALA A 228 -15.68 2.15 12.19
N VAL A 229 -14.64 1.35 12.39
CA VAL A 229 -14.17 0.39 11.39
C VAL A 229 -14.47 -1.01 11.89
N THR A 230 -14.69 -1.94 10.96
CA THR A 230 -14.83 -3.35 11.34
C THR A 230 -13.47 -3.93 11.75
N GLU A 231 -12.42 -3.62 10.99
CA GLU A 231 -11.06 -4.08 11.26
C GLU A 231 -10.02 -3.01 10.86
N LEU A 232 -8.89 -3.00 11.57
CA LEU A 232 -7.71 -2.25 11.16
C LEU A 232 -6.98 -3.01 10.04
N GLY A 233 -6.53 -2.28 9.02
CA GLY A 233 -5.92 -2.88 7.83
C GLY A 233 -6.94 -3.46 6.86
N ILE A 234 -6.42 -4.15 5.85
CA ILE A 234 -7.22 -4.64 4.72
C ILE A 234 -7.56 -6.10 4.95
N ALA A 235 -8.79 -6.31 5.42
CA ALA A 235 -9.39 -7.59 5.79
C ALA A 235 -10.21 -8.19 4.64
N CYS A 236 -10.72 -9.41 4.84
CA CYS A 236 -11.44 -10.17 3.81
C CYS A 236 -12.55 -9.34 3.14
N GLU A 237 -13.33 -8.63 3.96
CA GLU A 237 -14.52 -7.90 3.53
C GLU A 237 -14.20 -6.60 2.76
N ALA A 238 -12.93 -6.16 2.72
CA ALA A 238 -12.50 -5.07 1.85
C ALA A 238 -12.58 -5.47 0.37
N CYS A 239 -12.35 -6.75 0.05
CA CYS A 239 -12.41 -7.28 -1.31
C CYS A 239 -13.67 -8.11 -1.58
N HIS A 240 -14.26 -8.71 -0.56
CA HIS A 240 -15.45 -9.57 -0.67
C HIS A 240 -16.78 -8.87 -0.37
N GLY A 241 -16.73 -7.63 0.14
CA GLY A 241 -17.90 -6.90 0.63
C GLY A 241 -18.35 -7.37 2.01
N GLY A 242 -19.38 -6.73 2.54
CA GLY A 242 -19.97 -7.11 3.83
C GLY A 242 -20.50 -8.54 3.81
N ALA A 243 -19.92 -9.41 4.63
CA ALA A 243 -20.12 -10.85 4.59
C ALA A 243 -21.03 -11.38 5.71
N GLU A 244 -21.71 -10.51 6.47
CA GLU A 244 -22.55 -10.93 7.59
C GLU A 244 -23.64 -11.93 7.16
N GLU A 245 -24.37 -11.61 6.09
CA GLU A 245 -25.42 -12.49 5.54
C GLU A 245 -24.84 -13.84 5.09
N HIS A 246 -23.72 -13.81 4.38
CA HIS A 246 -23.00 -14.99 3.94
C HIS A 246 -22.59 -15.88 5.11
N ALA A 247 -21.94 -15.30 6.12
CA ALA A 247 -21.49 -16.00 7.31
C ALA A 247 -22.66 -16.59 8.09
N GLN A 248 -23.78 -15.86 8.21
CA GLN A 248 -24.98 -16.33 8.91
C GLN A 248 -25.66 -17.49 8.18
N ARG A 249 -25.93 -17.35 6.88
CA ARG A 249 -26.64 -18.37 6.09
C ARG A 249 -25.82 -19.66 5.93
N ASN A 250 -24.51 -19.55 5.79
CA ASN A 250 -23.63 -20.71 5.59
C ASN A 250 -23.20 -21.41 6.89
N ARG A 251 -23.65 -20.93 8.07
CA ARG A 251 -23.60 -21.74 9.31
C ARG A 251 -24.42 -23.02 9.18
N ASP A 252 -25.47 -23.04 8.37
CA ASP A 252 -26.22 -24.26 8.07
C ASP A 252 -25.44 -25.17 7.11
N PRO A 253 -24.98 -26.36 7.54
CA PRO A 253 -24.31 -27.31 6.64
C PRO A 253 -25.18 -27.75 5.47
N ARG A 254 -26.51 -27.79 5.61
CA ARG A 254 -27.43 -28.21 4.54
C ARG A 254 -27.35 -27.26 3.36
N ARG A 255 -27.33 -25.94 3.62
CA ARG A 255 -27.12 -24.92 2.59
C ARG A 255 -25.78 -25.14 1.88
N ARG A 256 -24.70 -25.33 2.64
CA ARG A 256 -23.35 -25.52 2.05
C ARG A 256 -23.28 -26.75 1.14
N TYR A 257 -23.84 -27.89 1.57
CA TYR A 257 -23.90 -29.08 0.73
C TYR A 257 -24.84 -28.93 -0.46
N ALA A 258 -25.95 -28.20 -0.33
CA ALA A 258 -26.84 -27.90 -1.43
C ALA A 258 -26.16 -27.01 -2.49
N LEU A 259 -25.43 -25.97 -2.08
CA LEU A 259 -24.61 -25.14 -2.97
C LEU A 259 -23.53 -25.97 -3.68
N HIS A 260 -22.82 -26.83 -2.94
CA HIS A 260 -21.81 -27.72 -3.52
C HIS A 260 -22.42 -28.71 -4.54
N ALA A 261 -23.58 -29.30 -4.21
CA ALA A 261 -24.28 -30.24 -5.09
C ALA A 261 -24.90 -29.56 -6.33
N ALA A 262 -25.28 -28.29 -6.22
CA ALA A 262 -25.73 -27.46 -7.34
C ALA A 262 -24.58 -27.08 -8.30
N GLY A 263 -23.33 -27.45 -7.99
CA GLY A 263 -22.16 -27.20 -8.82
C GLY A 263 -21.62 -25.77 -8.66
N ALA A 264 -21.20 -25.16 -9.77
CA ALA A 264 -20.52 -23.86 -9.76
C ALA A 264 -21.46 -22.65 -9.54
N ALA A 265 -22.72 -22.86 -9.15
CA ALA A 265 -23.65 -21.77 -8.88
C ALA A 265 -23.05 -20.83 -7.82
N PRO A 266 -22.94 -19.52 -8.10
CA PRO A 266 -22.37 -18.58 -7.16
C PRO A 266 -23.28 -18.42 -5.92
N ASP A 267 -22.66 -18.31 -4.75
CA ASP A 267 -23.36 -17.83 -3.56
C ASP A 267 -23.55 -16.32 -3.73
N ASP A 268 -24.80 -15.90 -3.86
CA ASP A 268 -25.20 -14.53 -4.16
C ASP A 268 -25.02 -13.57 -2.97
N THR A 269 -24.73 -14.11 -1.79
CA THR A 269 -24.55 -13.32 -0.57
C THR A 269 -23.12 -12.84 -0.35
N ILE A 270 -22.18 -13.15 -1.26
CA ILE A 270 -20.78 -12.75 -1.15
C ILE A 270 -20.17 -12.53 -2.52
N VAL A 271 -19.32 -11.52 -2.63
CA VAL A 271 -18.58 -11.26 -3.86
C VAL A 271 -17.37 -12.16 -3.93
N ASN A 272 -17.09 -12.72 -5.09
CA ASN A 272 -15.82 -13.37 -5.37
C ASN A 272 -15.18 -12.68 -6.57
N PRO A 273 -14.09 -11.91 -6.39
CA PRO A 273 -13.45 -11.17 -7.48
C PRO A 273 -13.08 -12.02 -8.70
N ARG A 274 -12.77 -13.32 -8.52
CA ARG A 274 -12.48 -14.25 -9.63
C ARG A 274 -13.69 -14.60 -10.50
N ARG A 275 -14.90 -14.26 -10.07
CA ARG A 275 -16.15 -14.50 -10.80
C ARG A 275 -16.74 -13.23 -11.41
N LEU A 276 -16.11 -12.09 -11.16
CA LEU A 276 -16.45 -10.82 -11.79
C LEU A 276 -15.82 -10.77 -13.18
N ASP A 277 -16.38 -9.95 -14.07
CA ASP A 277 -15.64 -9.54 -15.27
C ASP A 277 -14.40 -8.70 -14.89
N ALA A 278 -13.54 -8.46 -15.89
CA ALA A 278 -12.26 -7.82 -15.68
C ALA A 278 -12.37 -6.41 -15.08
N GLU A 279 -13.36 -5.62 -15.50
CA GLU A 279 -13.58 -4.25 -15.02
C GLU A 279 -14.00 -4.23 -13.56
N HIS A 280 -14.98 -5.04 -13.19
CA HIS A 280 -15.44 -5.15 -11.81
C HIS A 280 -14.36 -5.77 -10.90
N ALA A 281 -13.60 -6.75 -11.39
CA ALA A 281 -12.48 -7.33 -10.66
C ALA A 281 -11.36 -6.30 -10.43
N ALA A 282 -11.03 -5.48 -11.43
CA ALA A 282 -10.06 -4.41 -11.31
C ALA A 282 -10.51 -3.32 -10.32
N SER A 283 -11.80 -2.97 -10.34
CA SER A 283 -12.42 -1.98 -9.45
C SER A 283 -12.21 -2.31 -7.97
N VAL A 284 -12.22 -3.60 -7.60
CA VAL A 284 -11.96 -4.04 -6.22
C VAL A 284 -10.60 -3.58 -5.70
N CYS A 285 -9.56 -3.65 -6.55
CA CYS A 285 -8.22 -3.19 -6.21
C CYS A 285 -8.08 -1.67 -6.39
N GLY A 286 -8.72 -1.14 -7.44
CA GLY A 286 -8.73 0.26 -7.80
C GLY A 286 -9.23 1.17 -6.69
N ARG A 287 -10.18 0.71 -5.86
CA ARG A 287 -10.65 1.44 -4.67
C ARG A 287 -9.53 2.04 -3.82
N CYS A 288 -8.39 1.35 -3.70
CA CYS A 288 -7.25 1.80 -2.90
C CYS A 288 -6.04 2.22 -3.76
N HIS A 289 -5.82 1.56 -4.90
CA HIS A 289 -4.62 1.74 -5.74
C HIS A 289 -4.83 2.77 -6.87
N THR A 290 -5.51 3.88 -6.59
CA THR A 290 -5.92 4.90 -7.57
C THR A 290 -5.64 6.34 -7.12
N VAL A 291 -5.49 7.26 -8.07
CA VAL A 291 -5.53 8.71 -7.93
C VAL A 291 -6.84 9.20 -8.56
N ALA A 292 -7.87 9.32 -7.74
CA ALA A 292 -9.06 10.05 -8.14
C ALA A 292 -9.73 10.65 -6.91
N ASP A 293 -10.39 11.78 -7.14
CA ASP A 293 -11.28 12.36 -6.15
C ASP A 293 -12.56 11.53 -6.06
N HIS A 294 -13.18 11.54 -4.90
CA HIS A 294 -14.51 10.96 -4.74
C HIS A 294 -15.55 11.90 -5.35
N LEU A 295 -16.62 11.32 -5.88
CA LEU A 295 -17.79 12.09 -6.34
C LEU A 295 -18.50 12.74 -5.14
N ASP A 296 -19.08 13.92 -5.37
CA ASP A 296 -19.80 14.67 -4.32
C ASP A 296 -21.02 13.88 -3.78
N ASP A 297 -21.60 13.00 -4.60
CA ASP A 297 -22.73 12.11 -4.28
C ASP A 297 -22.33 10.63 -4.16
N ASP A 298 -21.04 10.35 -3.87
CA ASP A 298 -20.50 8.99 -3.77
C ASP A 298 -21.34 8.11 -2.81
N PRO A 299 -21.98 7.04 -3.30
CA PRO A 299 -22.75 6.11 -2.48
C PRO A 299 -21.86 5.21 -1.60
N GLY A 300 -20.54 5.27 -1.79
CA GLY A 300 -19.54 4.39 -1.21
C GLY A 300 -19.33 3.14 -2.06
N PHE A 301 -18.07 2.84 -2.39
CA PHE A 301 -17.74 1.67 -3.19
C PHE A 301 -17.97 0.36 -2.40
N ALA A 302 -18.74 -0.54 -2.99
CA ALA A 302 -18.86 -1.94 -2.58
C ALA A 302 -18.21 -2.84 -3.64
N PRO A 303 -17.47 -3.89 -3.25
CA PRO A 303 -16.97 -4.87 -4.21
C PRO A 303 -18.08 -5.40 -5.12
N GLY A 304 -17.80 -5.50 -6.41
CA GLY A 304 -18.80 -5.85 -7.43
C GLY A 304 -19.60 -4.66 -8.00
N ALA A 305 -19.38 -3.43 -7.52
CA ALA A 305 -19.82 -2.20 -8.19
C ALA A 305 -18.75 -1.69 -9.17
N HIS A 306 -19.13 -0.75 -10.04
CA HIS A 306 -18.17 -0.01 -10.88
C HIS A 306 -17.51 1.09 -10.06
N LEU A 307 -16.17 1.14 -10.07
CA LEU A 307 -15.45 2.17 -9.32
C LEU A 307 -15.75 3.60 -9.83
N ALA A 308 -16.09 3.74 -11.11
CA ALA A 308 -16.48 5.00 -11.73
C ALA A 308 -17.78 5.60 -11.13
N ASP A 309 -18.57 4.81 -10.39
CA ASP A 309 -19.75 5.29 -9.67
C ASP A 309 -19.39 6.00 -8.35
N SER A 310 -18.13 5.89 -7.91
CA SER A 310 -17.61 6.48 -6.67
C SER A 310 -16.50 7.51 -6.91
N LEU A 311 -15.77 7.42 -8.03
CA LEU A 311 -14.58 8.21 -8.30
C LEU A 311 -14.70 9.06 -9.58
N ASP A 312 -14.25 10.32 -9.49
CA ASP A 312 -14.23 11.29 -10.59
C ASP A 312 -12.98 11.14 -11.47
N HIS A 313 -12.77 9.93 -12.01
CA HIS A 313 -11.78 9.72 -13.08
C HIS A 313 -11.99 10.65 -14.29
N PRO A 314 -13.23 10.98 -14.72
CA PRO A 314 -13.46 11.90 -15.83
C PRO A 314 -12.84 13.28 -15.64
N ARG A 315 -12.83 13.84 -14.42
CA ARG A 315 -12.16 15.12 -14.14
C ARG A 315 -10.68 15.05 -14.46
N LEU A 316 -9.97 14.01 -14.00
CA LEU A 316 -8.56 13.82 -14.32
C LEU A 316 -8.34 13.82 -15.84
N TRP A 317 -9.16 13.07 -16.58
CA TRP A 317 -9.03 12.94 -18.03
C TRP A 317 -9.39 14.23 -18.78
N ALA A 318 -10.31 15.03 -18.25
CA ALA A 318 -10.66 16.33 -18.82
C ALA A 318 -9.52 17.37 -18.72
N LEU A 319 -8.54 17.14 -17.84
CA LEU A 319 -7.36 18.00 -17.68
C LEU A 319 -6.24 17.67 -18.68
N LEU A 320 -6.39 16.59 -19.46
CA LEU A 320 -5.38 16.11 -20.41
C LEU A 320 -5.84 16.34 -21.86
N ASP A 321 -4.90 16.58 -22.77
CA ASP A 321 -5.18 16.59 -24.20
C ASP A 321 -5.27 15.18 -24.80
N ALA A 322 -5.51 15.10 -26.11
CA ALA A 322 -5.60 13.82 -26.84
C ALA A 322 -4.31 12.98 -26.83
N ASN A 323 -3.18 13.54 -26.37
CA ASN A 323 -1.90 12.85 -26.21
C ASN A 323 -1.52 12.67 -24.73
N ASP A 324 -2.49 12.79 -23.82
CA ASP A 324 -2.30 12.71 -22.37
C ASP A 324 -1.31 13.75 -21.82
N ARG A 325 -1.31 14.96 -22.39
CA ARG A 325 -0.46 16.07 -21.94
C ARG A 325 -1.29 17.16 -21.30
N VAL A 326 -0.67 17.79 -20.30
CA VAL A 326 -1.21 18.99 -19.68
C VAL A 326 -0.94 20.18 -20.59
N THR A 327 -1.98 20.87 -21.03
CA THR A 327 -1.86 21.97 -21.99
C THR A 327 -1.48 23.29 -21.33
N ASP A 328 -2.01 23.59 -20.15
CA ASP A 328 -1.64 24.77 -19.35
C ASP A 328 -1.66 24.47 -17.84
N PHE A 329 -0.52 24.02 -17.33
CA PHE A 329 -0.34 23.72 -15.91
C PHE A 329 -0.52 24.95 -15.01
N SER A 330 -0.21 26.16 -15.51
CA SER A 330 -0.27 27.39 -14.73
C SER A 330 -1.71 27.85 -14.47
N ALA A 331 -2.64 27.50 -15.36
CA ALA A 331 -4.06 27.80 -15.22
C ALA A 331 -4.82 26.84 -14.29
N LEU A 332 -4.22 25.71 -13.90
CA LEU A 332 -4.85 24.73 -13.02
C LEU A 332 -5.01 25.23 -11.59
N SER A 333 -6.10 24.83 -10.94
CA SER A 333 -6.27 24.97 -9.49
C SER A 333 -5.24 24.10 -8.75
N GLU A 334 -4.97 24.38 -7.48
CA GLU A 334 -4.04 23.57 -6.66
C GLU A 334 -4.45 22.09 -6.64
N ARG A 335 -5.75 21.82 -6.42
CA ARG A 335 -6.33 20.47 -6.48
C ARG A 335 -6.13 19.78 -7.83
N ASP A 336 -6.33 20.49 -8.93
CA ASP A 336 -6.13 19.92 -10.27
C ASP A 336 -4.64 19.70 -10.58
N ARG A 337 -3.75 20.52 -10.04
CA ARG A 337 -2.31 20.34 -10.16
C ARG A 337 -1.87 19.06 -9.47
N ASP A 338 -2.30 18.81 -8.24
CA ASP A 338 -1.94 17.60 -7.47
C ASP A 338 -2.36 16.32 -8.19
N LEU A 339 -3.60 16.32 -8.71
CA LEU A 339 -4.15 15.21 -9.48
C LEU A 339 -3.30 14.93 -10.73
N VAL A 340 -2.99 15.97 -11.49
CA VAL A 340 -2.22 15.86 -12.71
C VAL A 340 -0.76 15.52 -12.41
N GLU A 341 -0.14 16.08 -11.37
CA GLU A 341 1.24 15.80 -10.92
C GLU A 341 1.51 14.34 -10.61
N SER A 342 0.47 13.57 -10.30
CA SER A 342 0.54 12.12 -10.11
C SER A 342 0.79 11.34 -11.41
N PHE A 343 0.79 12.00 -12.58
CA PHE A 343 1.03 11.40 -13.89
C PHE A 343 2.15 12.09 -14.67
N TRP A 344 2.85 11.30 -15.48
CA TRP A 344 3.69 11.79 -16.56
C TRP A 344 2.82 12.26 -17.74
N ASN A 345 3.38 13.11 -18.60
CA ASN A 345 2.84 13.27 -19.93
C ASN A 345 2.81 11.90 -20.63
N GLY A 346 1.72 11.58 -21.31
CA GLY A 346 1.46 10.23 -21.82
C GLY A 346 0.63 9.36 -20.86
N GLY A 347 0.18 9.91 -19.72
CA GLY A 347 -0.80 9.27 -18.84
C GLY A 347 -0.26 8.08 -18.05
N THR A 348 1.06 7.88 -18.02
CA THR A 348 1.71 6.90 -17.13
C THR A 348 1.78 7.46 -15.72
N VAL A 349 1.46 6.63 -14.73
CA VAL A 349 1.56 6.98 -13.30
C VAL A 349 2.99 7.37 -12.94
N ARG A 350 3.14 8.52 -12.26
CA ARG A 350 4.42 9.12 -11.87
C ARG A 350 4.79 8.84 -10.41
N VAL A 351 3.79 8.62 -9.56
CA VAL A 351 3.96 8.41 -8.12
C VAL A 351 3.53 6.99 -7.75
N ALA A 352 4.28 6.33 -6.86
CA ALA A 352 4.00 4.95 -6.46
C ALA A 352 2.64 4.77 -5.74
N GLY A 353 2.07 3.57 -5.80
CA GLY A 353 0.84 3.18 -5.07
C GLY A 353 -0.45 3.57 -5.78
N ARG A 354 -0.42 3.68 -7.12
CA ARG A 354 -1.47 4.22 -7.99
C ARG A 354 -1.64 3.38 -9.28
N GLU A 355 -1.37 2.09 -9.16
CA GLU A 355 -1.17 1.19 -10.30
C GLU A 355 -2.44 1.00 -11.15
N TYR A 356 -3.63 1.12 -10.55
CA TYR A 356 -4.92 0.96 -11.24
C TYR A 356 -5.07 1.94 -12.41
N ASP A 357 -4.72 3.22 -12.20
CA ASP A 357 -4.91 4.26 -13.21
C ASP A 357 -4.00 4.06 -14.43
N GLY A 358 -2.83 3.47 -14.23
CA GLY A 358 -1.97 3.04 -15.34
C GLY A 358 -2.59 1.88 -16.10
N MET A 359 -3.06 0.86 -15.37
CA MET A 359 -3.56 -0.39 -15.94
C MET A 359 -4.81 -0.18 -16.77
N ILE A 360 -5.79 0.58 -16.29
CA ILE A 360 -7.06 0.81 -17.00
C ILE A 360 -6.89 1.59 -18.31
N ARG A 361 -5.70 2.12 -18.55
CA ARG A 361 -5.34 2.84 -19.78
C ARG A 361 -4.39 2.06 -20.68
N SER A 362 -3.98 0.86 -20.27
CA SER A 362 -3.22 -0.04 -21.11
C SER A 362 -4.09 -0.61 -22.23
N GLU A 363 -3.51 -0.85 -23.40
CA GLU A 363 -4.22 -1.58 -24.47
C GLU A 363 -4.59 -2.99 -24.01
N CYS A 364 -3.84 -3.58 -23.08
CA CYS A 364 -4.16 -4.87 -22.48
C CYS A 364 -5.50 -4.85 -21.73
N TYR A 365 -5.82 -3.75 -21.02
CA TYR A 365 -7.11 -3.59 -20.36
C TYR A 365 -8.22 -3.18 -21.33
N LEU A 366 -7.92 -2.29 -22.27
CA LEU A 366 -8.92 -1.76 -23.21
C LEU A 366 -9.35 -2.79 -24.27
N GLN A 367 -8.46 -3.71 -24.65
CA GLN A 367 -8.69 -4.68 -25.72
C GLN A 367 -8.78 -6.13 -25.24
N ALA A 368 -8.49 -6.42 -23.97
CA ALA A 368 -8.59 -7.77 -23.40
C ALA A 368 -9.20 -7.75 -21.99
N GLU A 369 -9.55 -8.94 -21.47
CA GLU A 369 -10.12 -9.10 -20.12
C GLU A 369 -9.04 -9.08 -19.02
N LEU A 370 -8.19 -8.06 -19.01
CA LEU A 370 -7.13 -7.90 -18.00
C LEU A 370 -7.66 -7.28 -16.70
N SER A 371 -7.32 -7.87 -15.56
CA SER A 371 -7.51 -7.27 -14.24
C SER A 371 -6.27 -7.47 -13.38
N CYS A 372 -6.24 -6.86 -12.19
CA CYS A 372 -5.14 -7.04 -11.24
C CYS A 372 -4.90 -8.52 -10.89
N ILE A 373 -5.97 -9.31 -10.76
CA ILE A 373 -5.91 -10.74 -10.42
C ILE A 373 -5.57 -11.66 -11.60
N SER A 374 -5.35 -11.11 -12.80
CA SER A 374 -4.72 -11.84 -13.91
C SER A 374 -3.25 -12.14 -13.61
N CYS A 375 -2.58 -11.30 -12.82
CA CYS A 375 -1.17 -11.47 -12.44
C CYS A 375 -0.99 -11.67 -10.92
N HIS A 376 -1.81 -11.02 -10.09
CA HIS A 376 -1.71 -11.07 -8.64
C HIS A 376 -2.67 -12.08 -8.00
N SER A 377 -2.27 -12.63 -6.85
CA SER A 377 -3.06 -13.53 -6.02
C SER A 377 -2.89 -13.21 -4.54
N VAL A 378 -3.96 -12.72 -3.93
CA VAL A 378 -4.03 -12.50 -2.47
C VAL A 378 -4.18 -13.79 -1.67
N HIS A 379 -4.43 -14.92 -2.34
CA HIS A 379 -4.56 -16.25 -1.74
C HIS A 379 -3.62 -17.27 -2.39
N GLY A 380 -2.32 -16.95 -2.46
CA GLY A 380 -1.31 -17.88 -2.98
C GLY A 380 -0.10 -17.23 -3.65
N GLY A 381 -0.05 -15.90 -3.77
CA GLY A 381 1.14 -15.18 -4.22
C GLY A 381 2.18 -14.96 -3.12
N THR A 382 3.34 -14.41 -3.49
CA THR A 382 4.39 -14.01 -2.53
C THR A 382 3.89 -12.90 -1.58
N ARG A 383 4.53 -12.75 -0.42
CA ARG A 383 4.16 -11.69 0.53
C ARG A 383 4.37 -10.28 -0.01
N ALA A 384 5.46 -10.05 -0.75
CA ALA A 384 5.91 -8.72 -1.17
C ALA A 384 5.15 -8.18 -2.39
N GLY A 385 4.87 -9.04 -3.36
CA GLY A 385 4.19 -8.64 -4.60
C GLY A 385 2.84 -9.33 -4.83
N GLN A 386 2.51 -10.37 -4.06
CA GLN A 386 1.35 -11.23 -4.32
C GLN A 386 1.37 -11.82 -5.72
N VAL A 387 2.54 -12.04 -6.30
CA VAL A 387 2.68 -12.63 -7.64
C VAL A 387 3.05 -14.10 -7.47
N PRO A 388 2.23 -15.08 -7.89
CA PRO A 388 2.54 -16.51 -7.75
C PRO A 388 3.83 -16.95 -8.47
N HIS A 389 4.19 -16.25 -9.54
CA HIS A 389 5.34 -16.55 -10.39
C HIS A 389 6.26 -15.33 -10.54
N GLU A 390 6.60 -14.67 -9.43
CA GLU A 390 7.36 -13.40 -9.43
C GLU A 390 8.70 -13.45 -10.20
N ASN A 391 9.30 -14.64 -10.36
CA ASN A 391 10.55 -14.86 -11.09
C ASN A 391 10.37 -15.39 -12.53
N ASP A 392 9.14 -15.46 -13.04
CA ASP A 392 8.81 -15.97 -14.39
C ASP A 392 7.76 -15.07 -15.04
N ASP A 393 8.19 -13.94 -15.56
CA ASP A 393 7.32 -12.96 -16.23
C ASP A 393 6.82 -13.45 -17.59
N ALA A 394 7.51 -14.40 -18.22
CA ALA A 394 7.02 -15.10 -19.39
C ALA A 394 5.69 -15.82 -19.10
N GLN A 395 5.50 -16.42 -17.91
CA GLN A 395 4.21 -16.97 -17.54
C GLN A 395 3.11 -15.90 -17.36
N MET A 396 3.45 -14.69 -16.92
CA MET A 396 2.47 -13.60 -16.77
C MET A 396 1.99 -13.11 -18.15
N CYS A 397 2.90 -12.95 -19.10
CA CYS A 397 2.58 -12.40 -20.42
C CYS A 397 2.10 -13.48 -21.42
N GLY A 398 2.51 -14.74 -21.21
CA GLY A 398 2.44 -15.79 -22.22
C GLY A 398 1.06 -16.31 -22.55
N SER A 399 0.08 -16.09 -21.68
CA SER A 399 -1.32 -16.43 -21.99
C SER A 399 -1.88 -15.62 -23.17
N CYS A 400 -1.29 -14.46 -23.47
CA CYS A 400 -1.68 -13.60 -24.60
C CYS A 400 -0.55 -13.42 -25.63
N HIS A 401 0.72 -13.50 -25.22
CA HIS A 401 1.91 -13.17 -26.03
C HIS A 401 2.76 -14.39 -26.41
N GLU A 402 2.12 -15.50 -26.83
CA GLU A 402 2.81 -16.74 -27.19
C GLU A 402 3.84 -16.56 -28.31
N ARG A 403 3.58 -15.66 -29.26
CA ARG A 403 4.46 -15.41 -30.41
C ARG A 403 5.78 -14.80 -29.97
N GLU A 404 5.74 -13.79 -29.11
CA GLU A 404 6.91 -13.10 -28.60
C GLU A 404 7.74 -14.02 -27.70
N LEU A 405 7.08 -14.90 -26.94
CA LEU A 405 7.75 -15.90 -26.10
C LEU A 405 8.40 -17.05 -26.87
N ALA A 406 7.97 -17.30 -28.11
CA ALA A 406 8.57 -18.33 -28.93
C ALA A 406 10.05 -18.06 -29.25
N ASP A 407 10.45 -16.78 -29.32
CA ASP A 407 11.83 -16.35 -29.51
C ASP A 407 12.10 -15.02 -28.79
N VAL A 408 12.26 -15.11 -27.47
CA VAL A 408 12.51 -13.93 -26.60
C VAL A 408 13.75 -13.14 -27.04
N PRO A 409 14.91 -13.75 -27.36
CA PRO A 409 16.06 -12.98 -27.85
C PRO A 409 15.80 -12.25 -29.16
N ALA A 410 15.05 -12.86 -30.09
CA ALA A 410 14.69 -12.18 -31.34
C ALA A 410 13.73 -11.01 -31.11
N HIS A 411 12.80 -11.13 -30.16
CA HIS A 411 11.89 -10.05 -29.82
C HIS A 411 12.58 -8.93 -29.04
N THR A 412 13.33 -9.27 -27.98
CA THR A 412 13.90 -8.29 -27.04
C THR A 412 15.24 -7.72 -27.48
N HIS A 413 15.91 -8.38 -28.44
CA HIS A 413 17.29 -8.08 -28.85
C HIS A 413 18.33 -8.18 -27.72
N HIS A 414 17.98 -8.87 -26.62
CA HIS A 414 18.86 -9.13 -25.49
C HIS A 414 19.14 -10.63 -25.35
N ALA A 415 20.27 -10.96 -24.72
CA ALA A 415 20.61 -12.36 -24.46
C ALA A 415 19.57 -13.00 -23.52
N ALA A 416 19.20 -14.25 -23.78
CA ALA A 416 18.29 -15.00 -22.93
C ALA A 416 18.78 -15.04 -21.48
N GLY A 417 17.89 -14.77 -20.53
CA GLY A 417 18.18 -14.76 -19.10
C GLY A 417 18.89 -13.49 -18.62
N SER A 418 19.07 -12.48 -19.48
CA SER A 418 19.47 -11.14 -19.04
C SER A 418 18.26 -10.32 -18.58
N VAL A 419 18.48 -9.31 -17.75
CA VAL A 419 17.41 -8.39 -17.30
C VAL A 419 16.71 -7.72 -18.50
N GLY A 420 17.43 -7.45 -19.59
CA GLY A 420 16.84 -6.90 -20.81
C GLY A 420 15.97 -7.88 -21.61
N SER A 421 16.01 -9.19 -21.28
CA SER A 421 15.14 -10.21 -21.88
C SER A 421 13.81 -10.40 -21.14
N GLU A 422 13.65 -9.79 -19.95
CA GLU A 422 12.39 -9.78 -19.20
C GLU A 422 11.39 -8.82 -19.86
N CYS A 423 10.18 -9.29 -20.13
CA CYS A 423 9.08 -8.51 -20.69
C CYS A 423 8.80 -7.26 -19.85
N VAL A 424 8.79 -7.43 -18.52
CA VAL A 424 8.50 -6.34 -17.58
C VAL A 424 9.57 -5.25 -17.59
N SER A 425 10.81 -5.55 -17.97
CA SER A 425 11.89 -4.54 -18.03
C SER A 425 11.61 -3.45 -19.07
N CYS A 426 10.98 -3.81 -20.18
CA CYS A 426 10.61 -2.86 -21.23
C CYS A 426 9.16 -2.39 -21.14
N HIS A 427 8.24 -3.29 -20.79
CA HIS A 427 6.79 -3.01 -20.83
C HIS A 427 6.22 -2.50 -19.50
N MET A 428 6.90 -2.74 -18.38
CA MET A 428 6.54 -2.25 -17.05
C MET A 428 7.75 -1.60 -16.38
N PRO A 429 8.38 -0.59 -17.02
CA PRO A 429 9.62 -0.03 -16.55
C PRO A 429 9.44 0.70 -15.21
N TYR A 430 10.52 0.82 -14.45
CA TYR A 430 10.57 1.53 -13.18
C TYR A 430 10.55 3.05 -13.39
N THR A 431 9.38 3.60 -13.71
CA THR A 431 9.17 5.02 -14.03
C THR A 431 8.35 5.77 -12.98
N SER A 432 7.84 5.08 -11.96
CA SER A 432 7.06 5.71 -10.90
C SER A 432 7.90 5.80 -9.63
N TYR A 433 7.91 6.96 -8.97
CA TYR A 433 8.75 7.18 -7.79
C TYR A 433 7.94 7.19 -6.50
N GLY A 434 8.51 6.62 -5.44
CA GLY A 434 8.03 6.77 -4.07
C GLY A 434 8.91 5.99 -3.11
N LEU A 435 8.91 6.35 -1.83
CA LEU A 435 9.62 5.67 -0.75
C LEU A 435 11.14 5.56 -1.01
N LEU A 436 11.72 6.58 -1.64
CA LEU A 436 13.12 6.61 -2.09
C LEU A 436 13.49 5.45 -3.04
N MET A 437 12.51 4.97 -3.80
CA MET A 437 12.71 3.96 -4.83
C MET A 437 11.86 4.22 -6.06
N ALA A 438 12.25 3.55 -7.15
CA ALA A 438 11.40 3.41 -8.30
C ALA A 438 10.49 2.18 -8.16
N THR A 439 9.30 2.27 -8.72
CA THR A 439 8.28 1.20 -8.80
C THR A 439 7.86 1.01 -10.25
N ARG A 440 7.44 -0.21 -10.59
CA ARG A 440 7.09 -0.58 -11.96
C ARG A 440 5.80 0.11 -12.40
N SER A 441 5.84 0.68 -13.59
CA SER A 441 4.65 1.17 -14.27
C SER A 441 3.72 0.02 -14.59
N HIS A 442 2.44 0.20 -14.29
CA HIS A 442 1.36 -0.68 -14.72
C HIS A 442 0.63 -0.12 -15.93
N ARG A 443 1.27 0.75 -16.73
CA ARG A 443 0.71 1.20 -18.00
C ARG A 443 0.81 0.11 -19.11
N LEU A 444 1.71 -0.87 -18.94
CA LEU A 444 1.93 -2.01 -19.86
C LEU A 444 2.10 -1.60 -21.33
N ASP A 445 2.85 -0.53 -21.58
CA ASP A 445 3.04 0.01 -22.94
C ASP A 445 4.27 -0.59 -23.62
N SER A 446 4.32 -0.48 -24.94
CA SER A 446 5.56 -0.73 -25.68
C SER A 446 6.54 0.44 -25.53
N PRO A 447 7.86 0.19 -25.48
CA PRO A 447 8.84 1.25 -25.35
C PRO A 447 8.79 2.21 -26.55
N VAL A 448 8.84 3.50 -26.24
CA VAL A 448 8.99 4.60 -27.21
C VAL A 448 10.18 5.43 -26.79
N ALA A 449 10.90 6.04 -27.74
CA ALA A 449 11.90 7.03 -27.33
C ALA A 449 11.13 8.24 -26.77
N SER A 450 11.27 8.47 -25.47
CA SER A 450 10.68 9.63 -24.82
C SER A 450 11.34 10.90 -25.37
N GLY A 451 10.56 11.98 -25.47
CA GLY A 451 11.15 13.33 -25.57
C GLY A 451 11.93 13.71 -24.31
N PHE A 452 12.44 14.95 -24.28
CA PHE A 452 12.99 15.56 -23.07
C PHE A 452 12.18 16.81 -22.71
N GLY A 453 11.27 16.66 -21.75
CA GLY A 453 10.46 17.74 -21.17
C GLY A 453 10.30 17.53 -19.67
N ALA A 454 9.97 18.60 -18.94
CA ALA A 454 9.92 18.65 -17.47
C ALA A 454 8.86 17.73 -16.81
N ARG A 455 8.19 16.88 -17.60
CA ARG A 455 7.15 15.92 -17.20
C ARG A 455 7.03 14.71 -18.14
N ASP A 456 8.00 14.52 -19.04
CA ASP A 456 8.01 13.34 -19.90
C ASP A 456 8.69 12.18 -19.14
N ALA A 457 8.07 11.00 -19.14
CA ALA A 457 8.62 9.84 -18.45
C ALA A 457 9.96 9.41 -19.06
N PRO A 458 10.95 8.99 -18.25
CA PRO A 458 12.11 8.28 -18.76
C PRO A 458 11.70 7.03 -19.55
N ASN A 459 12.31 6.80 -20.73
CA ASN A 459 12.03 5.59 -21.51
C ASN A 459 12.79 4.37 -20.99
N ALA A 460 12.21 3.18 -21.20
CA ALA A 460 12.74 1.92 -20.67
C ALA A 460 14.20 1.62 -21.10
N CYS A 461 14.59 1.98 -22.33
CA CYS A 461 15.93 1.71 -22.83
C CYS A 461 16.97 2.53 -22.07
N ASN A 462 16.75 3.83 -21.94
CA ASN A 462 17.69 4.72 -21.27
C ASN A 462 17.64 4.61 -19.74
N LEU A 463 16.69 3.87 -19.13
CA LEU A 463 16.81 3.49 -17.72
C LEU A 463 17.98 2.51 -17.49
N CYS A 464 18.29 1.67 -18.48
CA CYS A 464 19.45 0.76 -18.48
C CYS A 464 20.69 1.37 -19.14
N HIS A 465 20.48 2.10 -20.24
CA HIS A 465 21.51 2.69 -21.10
C HIS A 465 21.55 4.21 -20.94
N GLN A 466 21.86 4.67 -19.73
CA GLN A 466 21.89 6.09 -19.38
C GLN A 466 23.04 6.85 -20.05
N ASP A 467 24.08 6.15 -20.47
CA ASP A 467 25.21 6.64 -21.28
C ASP A 467 24.80 6.94 -22.74
N GLN A 468 23.71 6.35 -23.21
CA GLN A 468 23.20 6.56 -24.56
C GLN A 468 22.25 7.76 -24.61
N SER A 469 22.18 8.41 -25.76
CA SER A 469 21.27 9.54 -25.98
C SER A 469 19.84 9.09 -26.27
N LEU A 470 18.88 10.02 -26.16
CA LEU A 470 17.51 9.77 -26.60
C LEU A 470 17.46 9.45 -28.11
N ALA A 471 18.35 10.04 -28.92
CA ALA A 471 18.37 9.82 -30.36
C ALA A 471 18.91 8.43 -30.73
N TRP A 472 19.83 7.90 -29.91
CA TRP A 472 20.21 6.49 -30.00
C TRP A 472 19.01 5.57 -29.79
N THR A 473 18.19 5.83 -28.76
CA THR A 473 16.98 5.05 -28.49
C THR A 473 16.00 5.12 -29.64
N ALA A 474 15.74 6.33 -30.18
CA ALA A 474 14.86 6.54 -31.31
C ALA A 474 15.30 5.73 -32.55
N ARG A 475 16.58 5.80 -32.92
CA ARG A 475 17.13 5.04 -34.06
C ARG A 475 17.11 3.53 -33.82
N THR A 476 17.34 3.10 -32.58
CA THR A 476 17.35 1.68 -32.21
C THR A 476 15.94 1.07 -32.30
N LEU A 477 14.94 1.75 -31.73
CA LEU A 477 13.54 1.30 -31.80
C LEU A 477 12.98 1.33 -33.23
N ASP A 478 13.36 2.33 -34.03
CA ASP A 478 13.00 2.37 -35.45
C ASP A 478 13.65 1.22 -36.23
N GLY A 479 14.93 0.97 -36.00
CA GLY A 479 15.66 -0.13 -36.64
C GLY A 479 15.15 -1.53 -36.27
N TRP A 480 14.73 -1.74 -35.02
CA TRP A 480 14.24 -3.04 -34.54
C TRP A 480 12.76 -3.27 -34.88
N TYR A 481 11.92 -2.24 -34.71
CA TYR A 481 10.46 -2.42 -34.73
C TYR A 481 9.73 -1.51 -35.73
N GLY A 482 10.43 -0.67 -36.50
CA GLY A 482 9.83 0.28 -37.43
C GLY A 482 8.99 1.36 -36.73
N ARG A 483 9.30 1.67 -35.47
CA ARG A 483 8.55 2.64 -34.66
C ARG A 483 9.19 4.02 -34.76
N SER A 484 8.51 4.93 -35.46
CA SER A 484 8.88 6.34 -35.44
C SER A 484 8.74 6.91 -34.03
N SER A 485 9.79 7.54 -33.54
CA SER A 485 9.78 8.24 -32.26
C SER A 485 9.51 9.74 -32.44
N PRO A 486 9.05 10.44 -31.39
CA PRO A 486 8.97 11.89 -31.38
C PRO A 486 10.29 12.55 -31.81
N PRO A 487 10.25 13.72 -32.48
CA PRO A 487 11.46 14.43 -32.87
C PRO A 487 12.25 14.84 -31.62
N ILE A 488 13.55 14.58 -31.65
CA ILE A 488 14.47 14.96 -30.57
C ILE A 488 15.19 16.24 -31.01
N PRO A 489 15.21 17.30 -30.17
CA PRO A 489 15.94 18.51 -30.50
C PRO A 489 17.40 18.22 -30.84
N GLU A 490 17.92 18.78 -31.93
CA GLU A 490 19.28 18.54 -32.41
C GLU A 490 20.33 18.80 -31.32
N ALA A 491 20.13 19.83 -30.50
CA ALA A 491 21.00 20.17 -29.37
C ALA A 491 21.10 19.08 -28.28
N LEU A 492 20.15 18.13 -28.25
CA LEU A 492 20.11 17.04 -27.29
C LEU A 492 20.44 15.68 -27.93
N ALA A 493 20.60 15.62 -29.25
CA ALA A 493 20.68 14.36 -29.99
C ALA A 493 21.87 13.48 -29.59
N GLU A 494 22.98 14.10 -29.20
CA GLU A 494 24.21 13.40 -28.80
C GLU A 494 24.49 13.48 -27.30
N VAL A 495 23.58 14.06 -26.51
CA VAL A 495 23.77 14.15 -25.06
C VAL A 495 23.23 12.86 -24.42
N PRO A 496 24.02 12.19 -23.54
CA PRO A 496 23.54 11.03 -22.78
C PRO A 496 22.25 11.37 -22.02
N ALA A 497 21.24 10.49 -22.13
CA ALA A 497 19.94 10.71 -21.49
C ALA A 497 20.08 10.79 -19.97
N GLY A 498 20.95 9.98 -19.36
CA GLY A 498 21.27 10.04 -17.94
C GLY A 498 21.81 11.41 -17.53
N ALA A 499 22.76 11.97 -18.29
CA ALA A 499 23.30 13.30 -18.01
C ALA A 499 22.22 14.39 -18.13
N LEU A 500 21.31 14.28 -19.12
CA LEU A 500 20.19 15.21 -19.27
C LEU A 500 19.25 15.15 -18.06
N TRP A 501 18.85 13.95 -17.62
CA TRP A 501 17.96 13.80 -16.47
C TRP A 501 18.64 14.27 -15.18
N LEU A 502 19.87 13.84 -14.89
CA LEU A 502 20.61 14.22 -13.68
C LEU A 502 20.80 15.74 -13.57
N LEU A 503 21.08 16.44 -14.68
CA LEU A 503 21.43 17.87 -14.63
C LEU A 503 20.25 18.81 -14.89
N ARG A 504 19.26 18.37 -15.67
CA ARG A 504 18.18 19.24 -16.17
C ARG A 504 16.78 18.65 -16.00
N GLY A 505 16.66 17.39 -15.58
CA GLY A 505 15.38 16.77 -15.30
C GLY A 505 14.70 17.41 -14.10
N ASP A 506 13.40 17.19 -13.95
CA ASP A 506 12.68 17.51 -12.72
C ASP A 506 13.15 16.62 -11.54
N ALA A 507 12.65 16.87 -10.33
CA ALA A 507 13.09 16.14 -9.14
C ALA A 507 12.83 14.63 -9.23
N VAL A 508 11.70 14.21 -9.80
CA VAL A 508 11.36 12.80 -10.01
C VAL A 508 12.30 12.19 -11.05
N GLN A 509 12.55 12.88 -12.16
CA GLN A 509 13.48 12.41 -13.20
C GLN A 509 14.91 12.24 -12.65
N ARG A 510 15.40 13.20 -11.85
CA ARG A 510 16.72 13.12 -11.20
C ARG A 510 16.78 11.96 -10.22
N ALA A 511 15.76 11.79 -9.38
CA ALA A 511 15.66 10.69 -8.45
C ALA A 511 15.62 9.33 -9.17
N LEU A 512 14.83 9.19 -10.24
CA LEU A 512 14.79 7.95 -11.03
C LEU A 512 16.13 7.66 -11.69
N ALA A 513 16.76 8.65 -12.34
CA ALA A 513 18.07 8.46 -12.97
C ALA A 513 19.13 8.00 -11.97
N ALA A 514 19.20 8.65 -10.80
CA ALA A 514 20.10 8.27 -9.71
C ALA A 514 19.79 6.87 -9.17
N TRP A 515 18.51 6.56 -8.93
CA TRP A 515 18.05 5.25 -8.45
C TRP A 515 18.42 4.13 -9.41
N HIS A 516 18.36 4.38 -10.72
CA HIS A 516 18.72 3.40 -11.74
C HIS A 516 20.23 3.17 -11.80
N LEU A 517 21.06 4.21 -11.69
CA LEU A 517 22.53 4.08 -11.73
C LEU A 517 23.11 3.27 -10.55
N ARG A 518 22.39 3.16 -9.43
CA ARG A 518 22.78 2.28 -8.30
C ARG A 518 22.37 0.82 -8.47
N GLN A 519 21.58 0.47 -9.49
CA GLN A 519 21.17 -0.91 -9.73
C GLN A 519 22.30 -1.73 -10.34
N THR A 520 22.43 -2.97 -9.91
CA THR A 520 23.49 -3.88 -10.41
C THR A 520 23.37 -4.11 -11.91
N TRP A 521 22.16 -4.24 -12.44
CA TRP A 521 21.91 -4.46 -13.87
C TRP A 521 22.25 -3.25 -14.75
N VAL A 522 22.26 -2.01 -14.21
CA VAL A 522 22.79 -0.83 -14.91
C VAL A 522 24.32 -0.78 -14.81
N GLN A 523 24.88 -1.18 -13.68
CA GLN A 523 26.33 -1.23 -13.50
C GLN A 523 26.97 -2.29 -14.42
N GLU A 524 26.31 -3.44 -14.57
CA GLU A 524 26.73 -4.54 -15.44
C GLU A 524 26.59 -4.22 -16.94
N SER A 525 25.68 -3.33 -17.33
CA SER A 525 25.55 -2.88 -18.72
C SER A 525 26.71 -1.95 -19.16
N GLY A 526 27.51 -1.45 -18.21
CA GLY A 526 28.58 -0.49 -18.46
C GLY A 526 28.09 0.97 -18.58
N ALA A 527 26.79 1.22 -18.38
CA ALA A 527 26.15 2.52 -18.57
C ALA A 527 26.47 3.58 -17.49
N LEU A 528 27.29 3.25 -16.49
CA LEU A 528 27.78 4.21 -15.50
C LEU A 528 28.84 5.17 -16.07
N GLY A 529 29.63 4.69 -17.04
CA GLY A 529 30.88 5.33 -17.44
C GLY A 529 30.71 6.78 -17.91
N GLY A 530 31.21 7.73 -17.11
CA GLY A 530 31.19 9.16 -17.42
C GLY A 530 30.04 9.94 -16.78
N LEU A 531 29.09 9.27 -16.11
CA LEU A 531 27.97 9.91 -15.39
C LEU A 531 28.27 10.17 -13.92
N GLU A 532 29.35 9.59 -13.37
CA GLU A 532 29.72 9.72 -11.96
C GLU A 532 29.89 11.18 -11.51
N PRO A 533 30.53 12.09 -12.29
CA PRO A 533 30.61 13.48 -11.90
C PRO A 533 29.25 14.16 -11.78
N HIS A 534 28.27 13.75 -12.58
CA HIS A 534 26.91 14.29 -12.55
C HIS A 534 26.13 13.78 -11.34
N LEU A 535 26.30 12.51 -10.95
CA LEU A 535 25.74 11.99 -9.70
C LEU A 535 26.21 12.76 -8.48
N VAL A 536 27.50 13.12 -8.41
CA VAL A 536 28.04 13.92 -7.29
C VAL A 536 27.37 15.28 -7.17
N THR A 537 26.92 15.88 -8.29
CA THR A 537 26.20 17.16 -8.23
C THR A 537 24.87 17.05 -7.51
N LEU A 538 24.22 15.88 -7.55
CA LEU A 538 22.96 15.64 -6.86
C LEU A 538 23.08 15.63 -5.34
N LEU A 539 24.29 15.51 -4.78
CA LEU A 539 24.47 15.68 -3.33
C LEU A 539 24.11 17.10 -2.86
N ASN A 540 24.04 18.07 -3.78
CA ASN A 540 23.60 19.44 -3.53
C ASN A 540 22.25 19.76 -4.20
N ASP A 541 21.48 18.75 -4.63
CA ASP A 541 20.17 18.95 -5.23
C ASP A 541 19.27 19.78 -4.30
N PRO A 542 18.44 20.72 -4.77
CA PRO A 542 17.51 21.44 -3.89
C PRO A 542 16.50 20.50 -3.19
N VAL A 543 16.10 19.40 -3.83
CA VAL A 543 15.13 18.44 -3.30
C VAL A 543 15.85 17.35 -2.51
N SER A 544 15.63 17.27 -1.20
CA SER A 544 16.30 16.31 -0.31
C SER A 544 16.13 14.87 -0.74
N ALA A 545 14.93 14.47 -1.13
CA ALA A 545 14.68 13.11 -1.56
C ALA A 545 15.61 12.70 -2.71
N VAL A 546 15.95 13.61 -3.63
CA VAL A 546 16.94 13.36 -4.70
C VAL A 546 18.34 13.12 -4.13
N ARG A 547 18.74 13.88 -3.09
CA ARG A 547 20.03 13.70 -2.40
C ARG A 547 20.12 12.37 -1.64
N GLN A 548 18.98 11.75 -1.34
CA GLN A 548 18.85 10.58 -0.46
C GLN A 548 18.73 9.24 -1.19
N VAL A 549 18.53 9.28 -2.51
CA VAL A 549 18.46 8.14 -3.42
C VAL A 549 19.85 7.68 -3.80
#